data_AF-F8L673-F1
#
_entry.id   AF-F8L673-F1
#
_cell.length_a   1.000
_cell.length_b   1.000
_cell.length_c   1.000
_cell.angle_alpha   90.00
_cell.angle_beta   90.00
_cell.angle_gamma   90.00
#
_symmetry.space_group_name_H-M   'P 1'
#
loop_
_entity.id
_entity.type
_entity.pdbx_description
1 polymer ?
#
loop_
_entity_poly.entity_id
_entity_poly.type
_entity_poly.pdbx_seq_one_letter_code
_entity_poly.pdbx_strand_id
1 'polypeptide(L)'
;MKREGDFLVKKLRDYFKVLSAKEIVCLALAFSGFSAKFVAEILEVSYRTVESHWFHSYQKLRCNGKQQCLEIVIEQEALSLFHELSVVCLKLAEK
;
A
#
# COMPACT_ATOMS: atom_id res chain seq x y z
N MET A 1 7.58 -12.65 2.30
CA MET A 1 6.10 -12.59 2.16
C MET A 1 5.64 -13.91 1.57
N LYS A 2 4.40 -14.36 1.85
CA LYS A 2 3.83 -15.54 1.15
C LYS A 2 3.87 -15.30 -0.37
N ARG A 3 4.05 -16.36 -1.17
CA ARG A 3 4.09 -16.34 -2.64
C ARG A 3 2.99 -15.49 -3.30
N GLU A 4 1.81 -15.46 -2.67
CA GLU A 4 0.64 -14.66 -3.05
C GLU A 4 0.87 -13.13 -2.91
N GLY A 5 1.43 -12.68 -1.78
CA GLY A 5 1.71 -11.26 -1.56
C GLY A 5 2.76 -10.71 -2.53
N ASP A 6 3.79 -11.50 -2.84
CA ASP A 6 4.81 -11.13 -3.82
C ASP A 6 4.21 -11.00 -5.23
N PHE A 7 3.29 -11.89 -5.59
CA PHE A 7 2.57 -11.82 -6.86
C PHE A 7 1.70 -10.56 -6.97
N LEU A 8 0.92 -10.23 -5.92
CA LEU A 8 0.08 -9.03 -5.90
C LEU A 8 0.90 -7.75 -5.96
N VAL A 9 2.00 -7.67 -5.20
CA VAL A 9 2.91 -6.52 -5.26
C VAL A 9 3.51 -6.37 -6.65
N LYS A 10 3.94 -7.47 -7.28
CA LYS A 10 4.46 -7.41 -8.66
C LYS A 10 3.39 -6.88 -9.62
N LYS A 11 2.17 -7.41 -9.57
CA LYS A 11 1.06 -6.96 -10.41
C LYS A 11 0.78 -5.47 -10.20
N LEU A 12 0.67 -5.01 -8.96
CA LEU A 12 0.46 -3.59 -8.64
C LEU A 12 1.62 -2.69 -9.09
N ARG A 13 2.87 -3.18 -9.07
CA ARG A 13 4.01 -2.45 -9.66
C ARG A 13 3.88 -2.30 -11.17
N ASP A 14 3.28 -3.26 -11.86
CA ASP A 14 3.08 -3.16 -13.31
C ASP A 14 2.03 -2.09 -13.66
N TYR A 15 0.99 -1.92 -12.83
CA TYR A 15 0.03 -0.80 -12.92
C TYR A 15 0.69 0.54 -12.55
N PHE A 16 1.40 0.57 -11.41
CA PHE A 16 1.97 1.78 -10.82
C PHE A 16 3.50 1.72 -10.84
N LYS A 17 4.09 1.75 -12.05
CA LYS A 17 5.53 1.56 -12.28
C LYS A 17 6.47 2.46 -11.46
N VAL A 18 5.95 3.61 -11.03
CA VAL A 18 6.69 4.59 -10.22
C VAL A 18 6.76 4.21 -8.73
N LEU A 19 5.85 3.37 -8.25
CA LEU A 19 5.80 2.94 -6.85
C LEU A 19 6.74 1.76 -6.60
N SER A 20 7.38 1.82 -5.44
CA SER A 20 8.14 0.72 -4.87
C SER A 20 7.21 -0.31 -4.22
N ALA A 21 7.75 -1.50 -3.96
CA ALA A 21 7.04 -2.55 -3.25
C ALA A 21 6.56 -2.09 -1.85
N LYS A 22 7.39 -1.35 -1.12
CA LYS A 22 7.04 -0.84 0.22
C LYS A 22 5.94 0.20 0.17
N GLU A 23 5.98 1.12 -0.80
CA GLU A 23 4.92 2.11 -1.02
C GLU A 23 3.58 1.44 -1.33
N ILE A 24 3.58 0.42 -2.21
CA ILE A 24 2.36 -0.35 -2.53
C ILE A 24 1.77 -1.01 -1.30
N VAL A 25 2.60 -1.68 -0.49
CA VAL A 25 2.15 -2.35 0.74
C VAL A 25 1.60 -1.33 1.75
N CYS A 26 2.28 -0.20 1.94
CA CYS A 26 1.82 0.87 2.82
C CYS A 26 0.48 1.47 2.35
N LEU A 27 0.29 1.65 1.04
CA LEU A 27 -0.97 2.16 0.47
C LEU A 27 -2.11 1.12 0.61
N ALA A 28 -1.83 -0.17 0.40
CA ALA A 28 -2.82 -1.24 0.56
C ALA A 28 -3.48 -1.22 1.95
N LEU A 29 -2.66 -1.11 2.99
CA LEU A 29 -3.15 -1.01 4.36
C LEU A 29 -3.86 0.34 4.61
N ALA A 30 -3.34 1.44 4.06
CA ALA A 30 -3.98 2.75 4.19
C ALA A 30 -5.39 2.79 3.58
N PHE A 31 -5.56 2.29 2.35
CA PHE A 31 -6.85 2.22 1.66
C PHE A 31 -7.84 1.28 2.35
N SER A 32 -7.33 0.31 3.10
CA SER A 32 -8.16 -0.57 3.94
C SER A 32 -8.52 0.06 5.29
N GLY A 33 -8.17 1.33 5.53
CA GLY A 33 -8.60 2.09 6.71
C GLY A 33 -7.61 2.10 7.87
N PHE A 34 -6.44 1.45 7.75
CA PHE A 34 -5.47 1.38 8.84
C PHE A 34 -4.68 2.68 9.03
N SER A 35 -4.39 3.00 10.29
CA SER A 35 -3.60 4.18 10.67
C SER A 35 -2.09 3.93 10.45
N ALA A 36 -1.29 5.00 10.31
CA ALA A 36 0.16 4.87 10.15
C ALA A 36 0.82 4.14 11.33
N LYS A 37 0.28 4.31 12.54
CA LYS A 37 0.77 3.60 13.73
C LYS A 37 0.55 2.10 13.62
N PHE A 38 -0.66 1.68 13.24
CA PHE A 38 -0.96 0.26 13.06
C PHE A 38 -0.15 -0.33 11.89
N VAL A 39 -0.02 0.39 10.78
CA VAL A 39 0.81 -0.04 9.64
C VAL A 39 2.28 -0.20 10.04
N ALA A 40 2.79 0.69 10.88
CA ALA A 40 4.16 0.61 11.40
C ALA A 40 4.37 -0.66 12.24
N GLU A 41 3.41 -1.02 13.09
CA GLU A 41 3.42 -2.27 13.86
C GLU A 41 3.39 -3.50 12.93
N ILE A 42 2.49 -3.54 11.96
CA ILE A 42 2.34 -4.66 11.00
C ILE A 42 3.59 -4.86 10.13
N LEU A 43 4.28 -3.78 9.76
CA LEU A 43 5.44 -3.83 8.86
C LEU A 43 6.77 -3.81 9.60
N GLU A 44 6.76 -3.77 10.94
CA GLU A 44 7.94 -3.66 11.81
C GLU A 44 8.87 -2.50 11.40
N VAL A 45 8.29 -1.33 11.13
CA VAL A 45 9.01 -0.10 10.81
C VAL A 45 8.58 1.05 11.72
N SER A 46 9.25 2.20 11.63
CA SER A 46 8.82 3.37 12.40
C SER A 46 7.55 4.00 11.81
N TYR A 47 6.74 4.63 12.65
CA TYR A 47 5.63 5.49 12.24
C TYR A 47 6.05 6.51 11.16
N ARG A 48 7.22 7.13 11.35
CA ARG A 48 7.76 8.11 10.42
C ARG A 48 8.10 7.52 9.05
N THR A 49 8.59 6.28 9.03
CA THR A 49 8.86 5.55 7.79
C THR A 49 7.58 5.34 6.98
N VAL A 50 6.46 5.00 7.63
CA VAL A 50 5.16 4.85 6.97
C VAL A 50 4.70 6.19 6.38
N GLU A 51 4.77 7.27 7.15
CA GLU A 51 4.43 8.62 6.65
C GLU A 51 5.28 9.01 5.44
N SER A 52 6.59 8.73 5.47
CA SER A 52 7.48 8.99 4.33
C SER A 52 7.08 8.17 3.10
N HIS A 53 6.72 6.89 3.25
CA HIS A 53 6.24 6.08 2.13
C HIS A 53 4.94 6.63 1.55
N TRP A 54 3.97 7.03 2.38
CA TRP A 54 2.73 7.64 1.89
C TRP A 54 2.99 8.97 1.18
N PHE A 55 3.79 9.85 1.79
CA PHE A 55 4.19 11.13 1.18
C PHE A 55 4.86 10.92 -0.19
N HIS A 56 5.85 10.03 -0.30
CA HIS A 56 6.51 9.74 -1.57
C HIS A 56 5.56 9.10 -2.59
N SER A 57 4.63 8.24 -2.15
CA SER A 57 3.60 7.67 -3.03
C SER A 57 2.74 8.77 -3.65
N TYR A 58 2.32 9.74 -2.84
CA TYR A 58 1.50 10.86 -3.31
C TYR A 58 2.27 11.74 -4.30
N GLN A 59 3.54 12.05 -4.02
CA GLN A 59 4.40 12.79 -4.94
C GLN A 59 4.58 12.05 -6.28
N LYS A 60 4.81 10.74 -6.24
CA LYS A 60 5.01 9.91 -7.43
C LYS A 60 3.75 9.78 -8.28
N LEU A 61 2.59 9.72 -7.65
CA LEU A 61 1.28 9.70 -8.31
C LEU A 61 0.73 11.09 -8.62
N ARG A 62 1.48 12.15 -8.29
CA ARG A 62 1.12 13.56 -8.50
C ARG A 62 -0.24 13.92 -7.88
N CYS A 63 -0.52 13.40 -6.69
CA CYS A 63 -1.72 13.69 -5.91
C CYS A 63 -1.36 14.33 -4.56
N ASN A 64 -2.33 14.98 -3.92
CA ASN A 64 -2.09 15.79 -2.71
C ASN A 64 -2.41 15.04 -1.39
N GLY A 65 -2.83 13.79 -1.46
CA GLY A 65 -3.11 13.00 -0.26
C GLY A 65 -3.86 11.71 -0.54
N LYS A 66 -4.24 11.03 0.55
CA LYS A 66 -4.86 9.71 0.53
C LYS A 66 -6.10 9.65 -0.37
N GLN A 67 -6.98 10.65 -0.29
CA GLN A 67 -8.25 10.66 -1.02
C GLN A 67 -8.03 10.70 -2.54
N GLN A 68 -7.23 11.65 -3.04
CA GLN A 68 -6.90 11.73 -4.47
C GLN A 68 -6.10 10.51 -4.95
N CYS A 69 -5.23 9.97 -4.09
CA CYS A 69 -4.51 8.73 -4.37
C CYS A 69 -5.48 7.54 -4.56
N LEU A 70 -6.51 7.46 -3.70
CA LEU A 70 -7.55 6.43 -3.79
C LEU A 70 -8.39 6.57 -5.07
N GLU A 71 -8.73 7.80 -5.47
CA GLU A 71 -9.45 8.09 -6.71
C GLU A 71 -8.67 7.59 -7.94
N ILE A 72 -7.37 7.89 -8.03
CA ILE A 72 -6.49 7.37 -9.10
C ILE A 72 -6.50 5.82 -9.13
N VAL A 73 -6.48 5.18 -7.96
CA VAL A 73 -6.49 3.71 -7.86
C VAL A 73 -7.82 3.11 -8.30
N ILE A 74 -8.94 3.79 -8.03
CA ILE A 74 -10.28 3.40 -8.49
C ILE A 74 -10.39 3.57 -10.01
N GLU A 75 -9.93 4.68 -10.56
CA GLU A 75 -9.92 4.94 -12.01
C GLU A 75 -9.10 3.91 -12.80
N GLN A 76 -8.07 3.33 -12.18
CA GLN A 76 -7.24 2.26 -12.74
C GLN A 76 -7.78 0.85 -12.46
N GLU A 77 -8.98 0.73 -11.88
CA GLU A 77 -9.64 -0.53 -11.50
C GLU A 77 -8.77 -1.44 -10.60
N ALA A 78 -7.85 -0.85 -9.84
CA ALA A 78 -6.85 -1.58 -9.06
C ALA A 78 -7.20 -1.70 -7.57
N LEU A 79 -8.29 -1.09 -7.09
CA LEU A 79 -8.65 -1.06 -5.66
C LEU A 79 -8.84 -2.46 -5.06
N SER A 80 -9.42 -3.39 -5.81
CA SER A 80 -9.60 -4.79 -5.38
C SER A 80 -8.26 -5.48 -5.10
N LEU A 81 -7.24 -5.24 -5.92
CA LEU A 81 -5.89 -5.77 -5.73
C LEU A 81 -5.22 -5.21 -4.47
N PHE A 82 -5.43 -3.93 -4.17
CA PHE A 82 -4.94 -3.32 -2.93
C PHE A 82 -5.62 -3.92 -1.69
N HIS A 83 -6.93 -4.16 -1.74
CA HIS A 83 -7.64 -4.83 -0.64
C HIS A 83 -7.21 -6.29 -0.46
N GLU A 84 -7.00 -7.03 -1.55
CA GLU A 84 -6.48 -8.39 -1.47
C GLU A 84 -5.09 -8.43 -0.83
N LEU A 85 -4.21 -7.51 -1.22
CA LEU A 85 -2.88 -7.40 -0.63
C LEU A 85 -2.93 -7.07 0.87
N SER A 86 -3.83 -6.18 1.29
CA SER A 86 -3.95 -5.82 2.71
C SER A 86 -4.38 -7.02 3.56
N VAL A 87 -5.31 -7.84 3.07
CA VAL A 87 -5.73 -9.09 3.73
C VAL A 87 -4.56 -10.06 3.86
N VAL A 88 -3.72 -10.20 2.82
CA VAL A 88 -2.53 -11.06 2.88
C VAL A 88 -1.53 -10.54 3.92
N CYS A 89 -1.32 -9.22 4.01
CA CYS A 89 -0.46 -8.60 5.02
C CYS A 89 -0.96 -8.87 6.44
N LEU A 90 -2.25 -8.70 6.71
CA LEU A 90 -2.83 -8.95 8.04
C LEU A 90 -2.69 -10.43 8.46
N LYS A 91 -3.04 -11.36 7.56
CA LYS A 91 -2.87 -12.82 7.78
C LYS A 91 -1.41 -13.26 7.99
N LEU A 92 -0.45 -12.40 7.68
CA LEU A 92 0.97 -12.63 7.90
C LEU A 92 1.43 -12.10 9.25
N ALA A 93 0.84 -11.01 9.74
CA ALA A 93 1.16 -10.42 11.03
C ALA A 93 0.54 -11.18 12.22
N GLU A 94 -0.55 -11.93 11.99
CA GLU A 94 -1.19 -12.77 13.02
C GLU A 94 -0.46 -14.12 13.28
N LYS A 95 0.62 -14.41 12.55
CA LYS A 95 1.37 -15.68 12.64
C LYS A 95 2.72 -15.48 13.32
#